data_AF-A0A518DFT8-F1
#
_entry.id   AF-A0A518DFT8-F1
#
_cell.length_a   1.000
_cell.length_b   1.000
_cell.length_c   1.000
_cell.angle_alpha   90.00
_cell.angle_beta   90.00
_cell.angle_gamma   90.00
#
_symmetry.space_group_name_H-M   'P 1'
#
loop_
_entity.id
_entity.type
_entity.pdbx_description
1 polymer ?
#
loop_
_entity_poly.entity_id
_entity_poly.type
_entity_poly.pdbx_seq_one_letter_code
_entity_poly.pdbx_strand_id
1 'polypeptide(L)'
;MLSSSNAHLTPDAGQAPGGELQATLADGFAPAAGDTFPIASALGTRDAFSQLQLPTLADGLFWRLDATEPMVSLQVLAGAVAGDIGAAQYDQWRQNFGASAVEGLAGAAPVPEPAVGLMAIAAIGKRVARRKRFLTPFLARRSI
;
A
#
# COMPACT_ATOMS: atom_id res chain seq x y z
N MET A 1 -13.09 26.88 26.55
CA MET A 1 -12.37 27.82 25.67
C MET A 1 -11.26 27.04 25.00
N LEU A 2 -11.34 26.87 23.68
CA LEU A 2 -10.40 26.07 22.90
C LEU A 2 -9.09 26.84 22.80
N SER A 3 -8.03 26.32 23.44
CA SER A 3 -6.68 26.86 23.28
C SER A 3 -6.19 26.46 21.89
N SER A 4 -6.18 27.39 20.95
CA SER A 4 -5.50 27.22 19.67
C SER A 4 -4.01 27.02 19.94
N SER A 5 -3.51 25.80 19.72
CA SER A 5 -2.08 25.51 19.70
C SER A 5 -1.44 26.31 18.56
N ASN A 6 -0.67 27.35 18.91
CA ASN A 6 0.16 28.09 17.96
C ASN A 6 1.41 27.28 17.63
N ALA A 7 1.26 26.22 16.83
CA ALA A 7 2.38 25.72 16.05
C ALA A 7 2.58 26.73 14.90
N HIS A 8 3.61 27.57 15.00
CA HIS A 8 3.98 28.49 13.93
C HIS A 8 4.67 27.69 12.83
N LEU A 9 3.89 27.21 11.88
CA LEU A 9 4.37 26.60 10.65
C LEU A 9 4.44 27.71 9.60
N THR A 10 5.62 27.98 9.06
CA THR A 10 5.80 28.94 7.97
C THR A 10 5.91 28.15 6.66
N PRO A 11 4.80 27.84 5.97
CA PRO A 11 4.89 27.32 4.61
C PRO A 11 5.33 28.46 3.71
N ASP A 12 6.57 28.42 3.22
CA ASP A 12 6.99 29.28 2.12
C ASP A 12 6.20 28.85 0.87
N ALA A 13 5.22 29.66 0.48
CA ALA A 13 4.12 29.31 -0.44
C ALA A 13 4.55 29.14 -1.92
N GLY A 14 5.81 28.80 -2.16
CA GLY A 14 6.37 28.58 -3.49
C GLY A 14 7.43 27.48 -3.59
N GLN A 15 7.72 26.73 -2.52
CA GLN A 15 8.73 25.67 -2.61
C GLN A 15 8.21 24.43 -3.35
N ALA A 16 9.00 24.01 -4.33
CA ALA A 16 8.86 22.77 -5.09
C ALA A 16 8.73 21.54 -4.15
N PRO A 17 8.17 20.41 -4.63
CA PRO A 17 8.22 19.15 -3.90
C PRO A 17 9.65 18.85 -3.44
N GLY A 18 9.85 18.74 -2.12
CA GLY A 18 11.16 18.51 -1.51
C GLY A 18 11.62 19.52 -0.45
N GLY A 19 10.71 20.29 0.16
CA GLY A 19 11.05 21.20 1.28
C GLY A 19 11.39 20.46 2.59
N GLU A 20 11.84 21.21 3.60
CA GLU A 20 12.04 20.70 4.97
C GLU A 20 10.84 21.08 5.85
N LEU A 21 10.26 20.09 6.55
CA LEU A 21 9.27 20.34 7.60
C LEU A 21 9.99 20.43 8.95
N GLN A 22 10.00 21.63 9.53
CA GLN A 22 10.47 21.86 10.89
C GLN A 22 9.27 22.10 11.82
N ALA A 23 9.23 21.39 12.95
CA ALA A 23 8.24 21.61 14.00
C ALA A 23 8.94 21.91 15.33
N THR A 24 8.30 22.73 16.16
CA THR A 24 8.71 23.02 17.54
C THR A 24 7.52 22.86 18.48
N LEU A 25 7.78 22.38 19.70
CA LEU A 25 6.76 22.32 20.75
C LEU A 25 6.74 23.65 21.50
N ALA A 26 5.54 24.07 21.90
CA ALA A 26 5.40 25.20 22.83
C ALA A 26 5.94 24.82 24.22
N ASP A 27 6.47 25.80 24.96
CA ASP A 27 7.04 25.56 26.28
C ASP A 27 6.03 24.87 27.22
N GLY A 28 6.47 23.76 27.82
CA GLY A 28 5.66 22.95 28.74
C GLY A 28 4.58 22.11 28.08
N PHE A 29 4.43 22.14 26.76
CA PHE A 29 3.52 21.25 26.05
C PHE A 29 4.16 19.86 25.88
N ALA A 30 3.52 18.85 26.45
CA ALA A 30 3.93 17.44 26.34
C ALA A 30 2.87 16.69 25.52
N PRO A 31 3.14 16.41 24.22
CA PRO A 31 2.19 15.71 23.37
C PRO A 31 1.87 14.31 23.93
N ALA A 32 0.61 13.90 23.85
CA ALA A 32 0.13 12.59 24.26
C ALA A 32 -0.26 11.74 23.05
N ALA A 33 -0.28 10.41 23.23
CA ALA A 33 -0.74 9.51 22.19
C ALA A 33 -2.19 9.81 21.79
N GLY A 34 -2.42 9.92 20.48
CA GLY A 34 -3.71 10.31 19.90
C GLY A 34 -3.79 11.79 19.51
N ASP A 35 -2.86 12.64 19.96
CA ASP A 35 -2.83 14.04 19.56
C ASP A 35 -2.61 14.17 18.04
N THR A 36 -3.35 15.09 17.42
CA THR A 36 -3.30 15.35 15.98
C THR A 36 -3.13 16.85 15.72
N PHE A 37 -2.13 17.20 14.91
CA PHE A 37 -1.74 18.56 14.58
C PHE A 37 -1.87 18.76 13.06
N PRO A 38 -2.91 19.47 12.59
CA PRO A 38 -3.05 19.78 11.17
C PRO A 38 -1.94 20.76 10.75
N ILE A 39 -1.27 20.47 9.63
CA ILE A 39 -0.15 21.29 9.13
C ILE A 39 -0.63 22.16 7.98
N ALA A 40 -1.23 21.53 6.96
CA ALA A 40 -1.64 22.21 5.76
C ALA A 40 -2.85 21.51 5.13
N SER A 41 -3.73 22.30 4.52
CA SER A 41 -4.71 21.82 3.55
C SER A 41 -4.18 22.19 2.16
N ALA A 42 -3.49 21.27 1.50
CA ALA A 42 -2.98 21.51 0.15
C ALA A 42 -3.01 20.23 -0.66
N LEU A 43 -3.65 20.33 -1.84
CA LEU A 43 -3.67 19.30 -2.87
C LEU A 43 -2.22 18.96 -3.28
N GLY A 44 -1.83 17.69 -3.22
CA GLY A 44 -0.55 17.22 -3.78
C GLY A 44 0.67 17.18 -2.85
N THR A 45 0.49 17.07 -1.53
CA THR A 45 1.59 17.15 -0.55
C THR A 45 2.22 15.81 -0.16
N ARG A 46 1.82 14.69 -0.76
CA ARG A 46 2.28 13.35 -0.35
C ARG A 46 3.80 13.17 -0.45
N ASP A 47 4.46 13.95 -1.30
CA ASP A 47 5.92 14.01 -1.48
C ASP A 47 6.48 15.44 -1.25
N ALA A 48 5.78 16.29 -0.50
CA ALA A 48 6.17 17.69 -0.34
C ALA A 48 7.44 17.88 0.49
N PHE A 49 7.74 16.96 1.42
CA PHE A 49 8.85 17.10 2.35
C PHE A 49 9.93 16.05 2.08
N SER A 50 11.15 16.51 1.83
CA SER A 50 12.33 15.65 1.68
C SER A 50 13.02 15.40 3.02
N GLN A 51 12.83 16.31 3.98
CA GLN A 51 13.44 16.27 5.31
C GLN A 51 12.41 16.63 6.38
N LEU A 52 12.47 15.92 7.52
CA LEU A 52 11.59 16.08 8.67
C LEU A 52 12.44 16.36 9.91
N GLN A 53 12.39 17.59 10.42
CA GLN A 53 13.02 17.95 11.68
C GLN A 53 11.93 18.15 12.74
N LEU A 54 11.65 17.06 13.48
CA LEU A 54 10.60 17.03 14.48
C LEU A 54 11.20 16.98 15.90
N PRO A 55 10.56 17.60 16.90
CA PRO A 55 11.01 17.54 18.29
C PRO A 55 10.99 16.10 18.81
N THR A 56 11.95 15.78 19.68
CA THR A 56 11.96 14.50 20.39
C THR A 56 10.76 14.43 21.33
N LEU A 57 10.02 13.32 21.29
CA LEU A 57 8.91 13.05 22.18
C LEU A 57 9.36 12.26 23.41
N ALA A 58 8.48 12.11 24.41
CA ALA A 58 8.71 11.21 25.54
C ALA A 58 8.84 9.75 25.08
N ASP A 59 9.47 8.93 25.92
CA ASP A 59 9.72 7.51 25.60
C ASP A 59 8.44 6.76 25.22
N GLY A 60 8.51 6.00 24.13
CA GLY A 60 7.39 5.23 23.60
C GLY A 60 6.36 6.03 22.78
N LEU A 61 6.63 7.31 22.53
CA LEU A 61 5.87 8.13 21.59
C LEU A 61 6.69 8.41 20.32
N PHE A 62 6.00 8.49 19.19
CA PHE A 62 6.61 8.86 17.91
C PHE A 62 5.65 9.68 17.04
N TRP A 63 6.25 10.47 16.15
CA TRP A 63 5.51 11.23 15.16
C TRP A 63 5.16 10.34 13.96
N ARG A 64 3.92 10.45 13.49
CA ARG A 64 3.48 9.96 12.18
C ARG A 64 3.01 11.13 11.35
N LEU A 65 3.57 11.25 10.14
CA LEU A 65 3.01 12.12 9.12
C LEU A 65 1.90 11.37 8.38
N ASP A 66 0.68 11.91 8.42
CA ASP A 66 -0.46 11.41 7.68
C ASP A 66 -0.84 12.42 6.61
N ALA A 67 -0.54 12.08 5.36
CA ALA A 67 -0.87 12.85 4.17
C ALA A 67 -2.09 12.23 3.48
N THR A 68 -3.27 12.53 4.01
CA THR A 68 -4.56 12.10 3.44
C THR A 68 -5.17 13.27 2.70
N GLU A 69 -5.11 13.28 1.36
CA GLU A 69 -5.63 14.38 0.56
C GLU A 69 -7.07 14.75 0.96
N PRO A 70 -7.37 16.05 1.15
CA PRO A 70 -6.54 17.23 0.88
C PRO A 70 -5.71 17.74 2.08
N MET A 71 -5.59 16.95 3.15
CA MET A 71 -5.05 17.40 4.44
C MET A 71 -3.78 16.66 4.84
N VAL A 72 -2.80 17.39 5.38
CA VAL A 72 -1.61 16.82 6.03
C VAL A 72 -1.70 17.07 7.52
N SER A 73 -1.50 16.02 8.30
CA SER A 73 -1.48 16.09 9.76
C SER A 73 -0.27 15.34 10.34
N LEU A 74 0.27 15.86 11.44
CA LEU A 74 1.17 15.12 12.32
C LEU A 74 0.34 14.50 13.42
N GLN A 75 0.54 13.21 13.65
CA GLN A 75 -0.14 12.46 14.70
C GLN A 75 0.90 11.92 15.67
N VAL A 76 0.58 11.95 16.95
CA VAL A 76 1.39 11.33 18.00
C VAL A 76 0.82 9.96 18.27
N LEU A 77 1.67 8.94 18.14
CA LEU A 77 1.28 7.56 18.37
C LEU A 77 2.04 7.01 19.56
N ALA A 78 1.34 6.23 20.38
CA ALA A 78 1.99 5.33 21.32
C ALA A 78 2.42 4.07 20.57
N GLY A 79 3.63 3.60 20.85
CA GLY A 79 4.09 2.30 20.42
C GLY A 79 5.59 2.22 20.34
N ALA A 80 6.09 1.00 20.15
CA ALA A 80 7.40 0.86 19.58
C ALA A 80 7.38 1.62 18.25
N VAL A 81 8.35 2.51 18.06
CA VAL A 81 8.72 2.99 16.72
C VAL A 81 8.59 1.77 15.80
N ALA A 82 8.06 1.92 14.59
CA ALA A 82 8.41 1.00 13.51
C ALA A 82 9.92 1.17 13.29
N GLY A 83 10.70 0.73 14.28
CA GLY A 83 12.12 0.91 14.40
C GLY A 83 12.75 0.01 13.39
N ASP A 84 14.05 0.18 13.23
CA ASP A 84 14.87 -0.76 12.50
C ASP A 84 14.39 -2.17 12.81
N ILE A 85 14.06 -2.93 11.75
CA ILE A 85 13.76 -4.34 11.91
C ILE A 85 15.04 -4.98 12.43
N GLY A 86 15.12 -5.09 13.75
CA GLY A 86 16.25 -5.67 14.44
C GLY A 86 16.36 -7.15 14.09
N ALA A 87 17.52 -7.72 14.41
CA ALA A 87 17.77 -9.14 14.16
C ALA A 87 16.66 -10.03 14.76
N ALA A 88 16.12 -9.68 15.93
CA ALA A 88 15.03 -10.43 16.58
C ALA A 88 13.71 -10.38 15.80
N GLN A 89 13.31 -9.22 15.30
CA GLN A 89 12.09 -9.05 14.49
C GLN A 89 12.26 -9.71 13.12
N TYR A 90 13.45 -9.59 12.51
CA TYR A 90 13.79 -10.29 11.29
C TYR A 90 13.76 -11.82 11.49
N ASP A 91 14.28 -12.31 12.60
CA ASP A 91 14.26 -13.74 12.94
C ASP A 91 12.85 -14.24 13.17
N GLN A 92 11.98 -13.46 13.81
CA GLN A 92 10.57 -13.79 13.96
C GLN A 92 9.86 -13.85 12.61
N TRP A 93 10.08 -12.89 11.71
CA TRP A 93 9.55 -12.94 10.35
C TRP A 93 10.08 -14.18 9.61
N ARG A 94 11.39 -14.44 9.69
CA ARG A 94 12.04 -15.59 9.06
C ARG A 94 11.50 -16.93 9.55
N GLN A 95 11.25 -17.07 10.85
CA GLN A 95 10.65 -18.27 11.44
C GLN A 95 9.22 -18.50 10.97
N ASN A 96 8.46 -17.43 10.74
CA ASN A 96 7.07 -17.49 10.29
C ASN A 96 6.91 -17.42 8.76
N PHE A 97 8.00 -17.21 8.02
CA PHE A 97 7.97 -17.11 6.57
C PHE A 97 7.62 -18.47 5.96
N GLY A 98 6.52 -18.54 5.22
CA GLY A 98 6.01 -19.79 4.66
C GLY A 98 5.18 -20.62 5.64
N ALA A 99 5.10 -20.24 6.92
CA ALA A 99 4.06 -20.70 7.82
C ALA A 99 2.75 -19.98 7.44
N SER A 100 2.14 -20.42 6.34
CA SER A 100 0.75 -20.05 6.07
C SER A 100 -0.06 -20.58 7.25
N ALA A 101 -0.65 -19.69 8.05
CA ALA A 101 -1.54 -20.10 9.12
C ALA A 101 -2.70 -20.90 8.49
N VAL A 102 -2.56 -22.22 8.47
CA VAL A 102 -3.62 -23.17 8.14
C VAL A 102 -4.42 -23.49 9.42
N GLU A 103 -4.40 -22.60 10.41
CA GLU A 103 -5.36 -22.61 11.51
C GLU A 103 -6.69 -22.01 11.01
N GLY A 104 -7.37 -22.77 10.15
CA GLY A 104 -8.62 -22.32 9.53
C GLY A 104 -9.16 -23.18 8.37
N LEU A 105 -8.46 -24.23 7.93
CA LEU A 105 -8.95 -25.09 6.84
C LEU A 105 -10.00 -26.14 7.27
N ALA A 106 -10.57 -26.03 8.47
CA ALA A 106 -11.86 -26.67 8.75
C ALA A 106 -13.00 -25.83 8.13
N GLY A 107 -13.02 -25.69 6.79
CA GLY A 107 -14.15 -25.05 6.10
C GLY A 107 -13.82 -24.10 4.94
N ALA A 108 -12.66 -24.19 4.29
CA ALA A 108 -12.45 -23.42 3.06
C ALA A 108 -13.47 -23.88 2.00
N ALA A 109 -14.45 -23.02 1.72
CA ALA A 109 -15.32 -23.19 0.57
C ALA A 109 -14.46 -23.33 -0.69
N PRO A 110 -14.81 -24.23 -1.62
CA PRO A 110 -14.03 -24.43 -2.85
C PRO A 110 -13.92 -23.08 -3.56
N VAL A 111 -12.72 -22.52 -3.58
CA VAL A 111 -12.43 -21.31 -4.34
C VAL A 111 -12.63 -21.68 -5.81
N PRO A 112 -13.51 -20.98 -6.55
CA PRO A 112 -13.70 -21.23 -7.96
C PRO A 112 -12.35 -21.08 -8.68
N GLU A 113 -11.80 -22.18 -9.20
CA GLU A 113 -10.50 -22.16 -9.83
C GLU A 113 -10.49 -21.19 -11.03
N PRO A 114 -9.46 -20.34 -11.18
CA PRO A 114 -9.33 -19.51 -12.37
C PRO A 114 -9.03 -20.41 -13.58
N ALA A 115 -10.07 -20.75 -14.34
CA ALA A 115 -10.02 -21.07 -15.77
C ALA A 115 -9.03 -22.15 -16.26
N VAL A 116 -8.52 -23.05 -15.41
CA VAL A 116 -7.70 -24.19 -15.87
C VAL A 116 -8.51 -25.06 -16.84
N GLY A 117 -9.83 -25.13 -16.62
CA GLY A 117 -10.78 -25.78 -17.53
C GLY A 117 -10.82 -25.18 -18.95
N LEU A 118 -10.60 -23.87 -19.12
CA LEU A 118 -10.61 -23.23 -20.45
C LEU A 118 -9.38 -23.64 -21.29
N MET A 119 -8.23 -23.88 -20.66
CA MET A 119 -7.03 -24.33 -21.36
C MET A 119 -7.14 -25.79 -21.83
N ALA A 120 -7.79 -26.66 -21.06
CA ALA A 120 -8.04 -28.05 -21.44
C ALA A 120 -8.97 -28.16 -22.67
N ILE A 121 -10.00 -27.30 -22.77
CA ILE A 121 -10.94 -27.28 -23.90
C ILE A 121 -10.27 -26.77 -25.20
N ALA A 122 -9.38 -25.77 -25.10
CA ALA A 122 -8.66 -25.23 -26.25
C ALA A 122 -7.71 -26.24 -26.92
N ALA A 123 -7.15 -27.19 -26.15
CA ALA A 123 -6.24 -28.22 -26.68
C ALA A 123 -6.95 -29.30 -27.51
N ILE A 124 -8.21 -29.62 -27.20
CA ILE A 124 -8.98 -30.67 -27.90
C ILE A 124 -9.51 -30.16 -29.25
N GLY A 125 -9.92 -28.88 -29.34
CA GLY A 125 -10.49 -28.30 -30.56
C GLY A 125 -9.57 -28.34 -31.79
N LYS A 126 -8.25 -28.17 -31.61
CA LYS A 126 -7.29 -28.16 -32.72
C LYS A 126 -7.09 -29.54 -33.38
N ARG A 127 -7.34 -30.65 -32.66
CA ARG A 127 -7.21 -32.01 -33.22
C ARG A 127 -8.37 -32.37 -34.16
N VAL A 128 -9.58 -31.86 -33.91
CA VAL A 128 -10.76 -32.16 -34.75
C VAL A 128 -10.74 -31.37 -36.06
N ALA A 129 -10.27 -30.12 -36.05
CA ALA A 129 -10.22 -29.26 -37.23
C ALA A 129 -9.26 -29.77 -38.33
N ARG A 130 -8.20 -30.50 -37.97
CA ARG A 130 -7.23 -31.05 -38.96
C ARG A 130 -7.78 -32.21 -39.79
N ARG A 131 -8.85 -32.89 -39.35
CA ARG A 131 -9.41 -34.04 -40.09
C ARG A 131 -10.37 -33.65 -41.23
N LYS A 132 -10.88 -32.41 -41.26
CA LYS A 132 -11.86 -31.98 -42.28
C LYS A 132 -11.25 -31.45 -43.58
N ARG A 133 -9.92 -31.29 -43.67
CA ARG A 133 -9.27 -30.67 -44.85
C ARG A 133 -8.84 -31.66 -45.95
N PHE A 134 -9.19 -32.94 -45.83
CA PHE A 134 -8.79 -33.98 -46.79
C PHE A 134 -9.93 -34.52 -47.67
N LEU A 135 -11.13 -33.94 -47.58
CA LEU A 135 -12.27 -34.33 -48.41
C LEU A 135 -12.77 -33.13 -49.20
N THR A 136 -11.94 -32.67 -50.14
CA THR A 136 -12.41 -31.89 -51.29
C THR A 136 -12.76 -32.90 -52.38
N PRO A 137 -14.05 -33.16 -52.71
CA PRO A 137 -14.38 -33.95 -53.86
C PRO A 137 -14.06 -33.15 -55.13
N PHE A 138 -13.03 -33.63 -55.83
CA PHE A 138 -12.82 -33.49 -57.25
C PHE A 138 -14.06 -34.00 -57.99
N LEU A 139 -14.95 -33.11 -58.43
CA LEU A 139 -15.99 -33.40 -59.43
C LEU A 139 -15.83 -32.34 -60.53
N ALA A 140 -15.08 -32.69 -61.58
CA ALA A 140 -15.60 -33.21 -62.86
C ALA A 140 -16.35 -32.10 -63.62
N ARG A 141 -15.72 -31.34 -64.52
CA ARG A 141 -15.36 -31.70 -65.91
C ARG A 141 -16.38 -32.61 -66.62
N ARG A 142 -17.39 -31.99 -67.25
CA ARG A 142 -18.07 -32.48 -68.46
C ARG A 142 -18.67 -31.25 -69.16
N SER A 143 -17.98 -30.70 -70.17
CA SER A 143 -18.22 -30.93 -71.60
C SER A 143 -19.70 -30.86 -71.98
N ILE A 144 -20.08 -29.79 -72.70
CA ILE A 144 -20.48 -29.82 -74.12
C ILE A 144 -19.97 -28.51 -74.73
#